data_AF-A0A938H2J6-F1
#
_entry.id   AF-A0A938H2J6-F1
#
_cell.length_a   1.000
_cell.length_b   1.000
_cell.length_c   1.000
_cell.angle_alpha   90.00
_cell.angle_beta   90.00
_cell.angle_gamma   90.00
#
_symmetry.space_group_name_H-M   'P 1'
#
loop_
_entity.id
_entity.type
_entity.pdbx_description
1 polymer ?
#
loop_
_entity_poly.entity_id
_entity_poly.type
_entity_poly.pdbx_seq_one_letter_code
_entity_poly.pdbx_strand_id
1 'polypeptide(L)'
;MHRPRHRRTIWYFRIAALMLLFKFVGYLAVMILLLVAWNRNDYPQVLLALGILGLMLVTTVVVRLQAMHCKCPLCMTPVMGKPRCAKHKRAKRFLGSYRLRVALSILTLGHFLCPYCNEYTRLELKD
;
A
#
# COMPACT_ATOMS: atom_id res chain seq x y z
N MET A 1 -4.09 22.03 -6.93
CA MET A 1 -4.11 20.94 -5.92
C MET A 1 -5.54 20.44 -5.79
N HIS A 2 -5.79 19.16 -6.10
CA HIS A 2 -7.16 18.62 -6.05
C HIS A 2 -7.46 18.02 -4.67
N ARG A 3 -8.72 18.18 -4.24
CA ARG A 3 -9.23 17.68 -2.97
C ARG A 3 -10.31 16.62 -3.25
N PRO A 4 -10.28 15.45 -2.60
CA PRO A 4 -11.35 14.46 -2.72
C PRO A 4 -12.65 15.02 -2.11
N ARG A 5 -13.76 14.78 -2.80
CA ARG A 5 -15.10 15.28 -2.39
C ARG A 5 -15.69 14.52 -1.19
N HIS A 6 -15.22 13.31 -0.89
CA HIS A 6 -15.81 12.44 0.14
C HIS A 6 -14.82 12.03 1.23
N ARG A 7 -15.23 12.19 2.50
CA ARG A 7 -14.48 11.79 3.70
C ARG A 7 -14.15 10.30 3.74
N ARG A 8 -15.04 9.46 3.18
CA ARG A 8 -14.84 8.00 3.08
C ARG A 8 -13.62 7.64 2.23
N THR A 9 -13.38 8.37 1.14
CA THR A 9 -12.22 8.16 0.26
C THR A 9 -10.91 8.39 1.00
N ILE A 10 -10.84 9.42 1.86
CA ILE A 10 -9.67 9.69 2.70
C ILE A 10 -9.40 8.53 3.67
N TRP A 11 -10.46 7.99 4.29
CA TRP A 11 -10.37 6.85 5.20
C TRP A 11 -9.87 5.58 4.48
N TYR A 12 -10.38 5.28 3.28
CA TYR A 12 -9.89 4.16 2.47
C TYR A 12 -8.40 4.31 2.10
N PHE A 13 -7.96 5.52 1.75
CA PHE A 13 -6.55 5.79 1.48
C PHE A 13 -5.66 5.53 2.71
N ARG A 14 -6.11 5.90 3.91
CA ARG A 14 -5.38 5.65 5.17
C ARG A 14 -5.34 4.17 5.53
N ILE A 15 -6.48 3.47 5.49
CA ILE A 15 -6.53 2.02 5.76
C ILE A 15 -5.65 1.27 4.77
N ALA A 16 -5.75 1.58 3.48
CA ALA A 16 -4.96 0.92 2.46
C ALA A 16 -3.46 1.18 2.63
N ALA A 17 -3.06 2.41 3.01
CA ALA A 17 -1.67 2.74 3.31
C ALA A 17 -1.16 1.96 4.54
N LEU A 18 -1.95 1.88 5.61
CA LEU A 18 -1.61 1.18 6.84
C LEU A 18 -1.49 -0.34 6.61
N MET A 19 -2.42 -0.93 5.86
CA MET A 19 -2.33 -2.34 5.47
C MET A 19 -1.09 -2.63 4.61
N LEU A 20 -0.71 -1.72 3.70
CA LEU A 20 0.49 -1.89 2.87
C LEU A 20 1.77 -1.87 3.71
N LEU A 21 1.81 -1.01 4.73
CA LEU A 21 2.91 -0.96 5.69
C LEU A 21 2.95 -2.23 6.56
N PHE A 22 1.80 -2.66 7.08
CA PHE A 22 1.69 -3.90 7.85
C PHE A 22 2.16 -5.11 7.04
N LYS A 23 1.84 -5.16 5.74
CA LYS A 23 2.36 -6.19 4.85
C LYS A 23 3.87 -6.12 4.67
N PHE A 24 4.45 -4.93 4.59
CA PHE A 24 5.91 -4.81 4.49
C PHE A 24 6.59 -5.35 5.75
N VAL A 25 6.10 -4.94 6.92
CA VAL A 25 6.61 -5.42 8.22
C VAL A 25 6.40 -6.92 8.40
N GLY A 26 5.22 -7.45 8.06
CA GLY A 26 4.95 -8.89 8.18
C GLY A 26 5.82 -9.75 7.27
N TYR A 27 6.16 -9.28 6.05
CA TYR A 27 7.11 -10.01 5.18
C TYR A 27 8.51 -10.04 5.81
N LEU A 28 8.97 -8.93 6.39
CA LEU A 28 10.24 -8.91 7.12
C LEU A 28 10.22 -9.85 8.33
N ALA A 29 9.13 -9.86 9.09
CA ALA A 29 8.97 -10.76 10.24
C ALA A 29 8.99 -12.24 9.83
N VAL A 30 8.29 -12.62 8.74
CA VAL A 30 8.34 -13.99 8.21
C VAL A 30 9.74 -14.37 7.76
N MET A 31 10.46 -13.47 7.07
CA MET A 31 11.85 -13.74 6.66
C MET A 31 12.77 -13.99 7.86
N ILE A 32 12.63 -13.20 8.93
CA ILE A 32 13.41 -13.38 10.17
C ILE A 32 13.05 -14.71 10.84
N LEU A 33 11.76 -15.03 10.96
CA LEU A 33 11.30 -16.28 11.56
C LEU A 33 11.80 -17.51 10.80
N LEU A 34 11.80 -17.47 9.46
CA LEU A 34 12.34 -18.55 8.63
C LEU A 34 13.86 -18.70 8.80
N LEU A 35 14.61 -17.60 8.93
CA LEU A 35 16.05 -17.64 9.22
C LEU A 35 16.35 -18.25 10.59
N VAL A 36 15.56 -17.91 11.62
CA VAL A 36 15.71 -18.48 12.97
C VAL A 36 15.33 -19.97 12.97
N ALA A 37 14.22 -20.32 12.30
CA ALA A 37 13.77 -21.70 12.18
C ALA A 37 14.81 -22.58 11.44
N TRP A 38 15.44 -22.05 10.39
CA TRP A 38 16.53 -22.74 9.69
C TRP A 38 17.70 -23.04 10.62
N ASN A 39 18.07 -22.08 11.49
CA ASN A 39 19.20 -22.24 12.40
C ASN A 39 18.90 -23.18 13.58
N ARG A 40 17.64 -23.26 14.03
CA ARG A 40 17.24 -24.09 15.19
C ARG A 40 16.57 -25.41 14.84
N ASN A 41 16.22 -25.62 13.57
CA ASN A 41 15.49 -26.80 13.08
C ASN A 41 14.17 -27.06 13.84
N ASP A 42 13.53 -25.99 14.33
CA ASP A 42 12.31 -26.04 15.14
C ASP A 42 11.06 -26.02 14.25
N TYR A 43 10.37 -27.15 14.14
CA TYR A 43 9.07 -27.28 13.45
C TYR A 43 7.96 -26.29 13.89
N PRO A 44 7.78 -25.92 15.18
CA PRO A 44 6.69 -25.02 15.56
C PRO A 44 6.86 -23.60 14.99
N GLN A 45 8.09 -23.14 14.76
CA GLN A 45 8.36 -21.82 14.19
C GLN A 45 7.98 -21.76 12.71
N VAL A 46 8.14 -22.87 11.98
CA VAL A 46 7.72 -22.99 10.57
C VAL A 46 6.20 -22.90 10.46
N LEU A 47 5.45 -23.56 11.36
CA LEU A 47 3.99 -23.50 11.36
C LEU A 47 3.48 -22.07 11.61
N LEU A 48 4.11 -21.35 12.55
CA LEU A 48 3.79 -19.95 12.84
C LEU A 48 4.10 -19.04 11.64
N ALA A 49 5.23 -19.23 10.98
CA ALA A 49 5.58 -18.52 9.75
C ALA A 49 4.56 -18.77 8.63
N LEU A 50 4.10 -20.01 8.47
CA LEU A 50 3.07 -20.39 7.50
C LEU A 50 1.72 -19.70 7.80
N GLY A 51 1.33 -19.65 9.07
CA GLY A 51 0.11 -18.97 9.53
C GLY A 51 0.14 -17.46 9.24
N ILE A 52 1.26 -16.79 9.52
CA ILE A 52 1.45 -15.38 9.20
C ILE A 52 1.39 -15.17 7.68
N LEU A 53 2.02 -16.04 6.90
CA LEU A 53 2.02 -15.96 5.44
C LEU A 53 0.59 -16.12 4.86
N GLY A 54 -0.22 -17.00 5.44
CA GLY A 54 -1.64 -17.14 5.11
C GLY A 54 -2.45 -15.86 5.40
N LEU A 55 -2.29 -15.27 6.59
CA LEU A 55 -2.93 -14.00 6.95
C LEU A 55 -2.53 -12.87 6.01
N MET A 56 -1.27 -12.84 5.59
CA MET A 56 -0.73 -11.86 4.64
C MET A 56 -1.34 -12.01 3.25
N LEU A 57 -1.67 -13.24 2.85
CA LEU A 57 -2.39 -13.52 1.61
C LEU A 57 -3.81 -12.93 1.65
N VAL A 58 -4.54 -13.15 2.74
CA VAL A 58 -5.90 -12.60 2.95
C VAL A 58 -5.88 -11.07 2.92
N THR A 59 -4.99 -10.43 3.67
CA THR A 59 -4.86 -8.96 3.66
C THR A 59 -4.51 -8.41 2.28
N THR A 60 -3.80 -9.17 1.44
CA THR A 60 -3.54 -8.78 0.04
C THR A 60 -4.82 -8.62 -0.77
N VAL A 61 -5.75 -9.56 -0.62
CA VAL A 61 -7.02 -9.56 -1.34
C VAL A 61 -7.84 -8.36 -0.88
N VAL A 62 -7.92 -8.12 0.43
CA VAL A 62 -8.65 -6.98 0.99
C VAL A 62 -8.07 -5.64 0.51
N VAL A 63 -6.74 -5.48 0.51
CA VAL A 63 -6.09 -4.27 -0.01
C VAL A 63 -6.36 -4.10 -1.51
N ARG A 64 -6.37 -5.18 -2.30
CA ARG A 64 -6.71 -5.12 -3.73
C ARG A 64 -8.15 -4.64 -3.95
N LEU A 65 -9.10 -5.11 -3.14
CA LEU A 65 -10.50 -4.69 -3.21
C LEU A 65 -10.67 -3.21 -2.80
N GLN A 66 -9.98 -2.76 -1.75
CA GLN A 66 -9.99 -1.35 -1.34
C GLN A 66 -9.27 -0.44 -2.35
N ALA A 67 -8.20 -0.92 -2.99
CA ALA A 67 -7.48 -0.19 -4.02
C ALA A 67 -8.36 0.16 -5.24
N MET A 68 -9.42 -0.62 -5.52
CA MET A 68 -10.41 -0.30 -6.56
C MET A 68 -11.22 0.96 -6.24
N HIS A 69 -11.41 1.26 -4.95
CA HIS A 69 -12.15 2.44 -4.48
C HIS A 69 -11.24 3.67 -4.30
N CYS A 70 -9.93 3.46 -4.21
CA CYS A 70 -8.92 4.52 -4.09
C CYS A 70 -8.57 5.11 -5.48
N LYS A 71 -9.55 5.78 -6.10
CA LYS A 71 -9.40 6.46 -7.39
C LYS A 71 -8.93 7.90 -7.19
N CYS A 72 -8.03 8.37 -8.04
CA CYS A 72 -7.67 9.78 -8.08
C CYS A 72 -8.86 10.61 -8.60
N PRO A 73 -9.22 11.74 -7.98
CA PRO A 73 -10.37 12.54 -8.40
C PRO A 73 -10.22 13.16 -9.80
N LEU A 74 -8.99 13.27 -10.31
CA LEU A 74 -8.71 13.85 -11.62
C LEU A 74 -8.67 12.80 -12.74
N CYS A 75 -7.82 11.79 -12.59
CA CYS A 75 -7.63 10.78 -13.62
C CYS A 75 -8.52 9.56 -13.45
N MET A 76 -9.29 9.46 -12.36
CA MET A 76 -10.16 8.33 -12.00
C MET A 76 -9.46 6.95 -11.97
N THR A 77 -8.14 6.94 -12.10
CA THR A 77 -7.34 5.73 -12.07
C THR A 77 -7.10 5.29 -10.63
N PRO A 78 -7.12 3.97 -10.36
CA PRO A 78 -6.81 3.45 -9.04
C PRO A 78 -5.33 3.71 -8.74
N VAL A 79 -5.06 4.60 -7.79
CA VAL A 79 -3.70 5.03 -7.41
C VAL A 79 -2.88 3.84 -6.91
N MET A 80 -3.54 2.89 -6.23
CA MET A 80 -2.95 1.65 -5.72
C MET A 80 -3.08 0.45 -6.68
N GLY A 81 -3.58 0.65 -7.90
CA GLY A 81 -3.74 -0.38 -8.92
C GLY A 81 -2.43 -0.82 -9.58
N LYS A 82 -2.50 -1.76 -10.53
CA LYS A 82 -1.35 -2.08 -11.42
C LYS A 82 -1.07 -0.86 -12.32
N PRO A 83 0.20 -0.51 -12.57
CA PRO A 83 0.53 0.64 -13.42
C PRO A 83 0.02 0.37 -14.85
N ARG A 84 -1.02 1.10 -15.26
CA ARG A 84 -1.46 1.19 -16.66
C ARG A 84 -0.99 2.47 -17.36
N CYS A 85 -0.21 3.32 -16.68
CA CYS A 85 0.30 4.55 -17.29
C CYS A 85 1.53 4.26 -18.16
N ALA A 86 1.36 4.30 -19.48
CA ALA A 86 2.47 4.29 -20.43
C ALA A 86 3.24 5.63 -20.44
N LYS A 87 2.59 6.73 -20.01
CA LYS A 87 3.08 8.11 -20.14
C LYS A 87 4.23 8.47 -19.18
N HIS A 88 4.22 7.96 -17.95
CA HIS A 88 5.24 8.27 -16.94
C HIS A 88 5.92 7.00 -16.42
N LYS A 89 6.72 6.33 -17.27
CA LYS A 89 7.54 5.14 -16.90
C LYS A 89 8.52 5.41 -15.73
N ARG A 90 8.93 6.68 -15.57
CA ARG A 90 9.98 7.19 -14.65
C ARG A 90 9.47 7.92 -13.40
N ALA A 91 8.22 7.73 -12.98
CA ALA A 91 7.80 8.29 -11.70
C ALA A 91 8.79 7.82 -10.58
N LYS A 92 9.03 8.61 -9.52
CA LYS A 92 9.96 8.17 -8.47
C LYS A 92 9.31 7.09 -7.59
N ARG A 93 10.00 5.96 -7.46
CA ARG A 93 9.62 4.80 -6.64
C ARG A 93 10.34 4.87 -5.30
N PHE A 94 9.75 4.33 -4.25
CA PHE A 94 10.46 4.10 -2.98
C PHE A 94 10.49 2.58 -2.76
N LEU A 95 11.68 2.01 -2.55
CA LEU A 95 11.89 0.55 -2.53
C LEU A 95 11.30 -0.18 -3.76
N GLY A 96 11.47 0.41 -4.96
CA GLY A 96 10.96 -0.17 -6.21
C GLY A 96 9.43 -0.12 -6.41
N SER A 97 8.66 0.33 -5.42
CA SER A 97 7.19 0.41 -5.47
C SER A 97 6.67 1.85 -5.36
N TYR A 98 5.82 2.24 -6.29
CA TYR A 98 5.07 3.50 -6.24
C TYR A 98 4.10 3.57 -5.08
N ARG A 99 3.54 2.41 -4.71
CA ARG A 99 2.48 2.32 -3.69
C ARG A 99 3.01 2.62 -2.30
N LEU A 100 4.23 2.19 -2.00
CA LEU A 100 4.86 2.44 -0.70
C LEU A 100 5.13 3.93 -0.53
N ARG A 101 5.67 4.59 -1.57
CA ARG A 101 5.90 6.04 -1.55
C ARG A 101 4.61 6.84 -1.34
N VAL A 102 3.55 6.47 -2.08
CA VAL A 102 2.24 7.11 -1.94
C VAL A 102 1.68 6.87 -0.54
N ALA A 103 1.67 5.62 -0.05
CA ALA A 103 1.22 5.27 1.29
C ALA A 103 1.95 6.08 2.38
N LEU A 104 3.27 6.19 2.28
CA LEU A 104 4.10 6.91 3.23
C LEU A 104 3.82 8.42 3.18
N SER A 105 3.67 9.00 1.98
CA SER A 105 3.27 10.42 1.83
C SER A 105 1.86 10.69 2.38
N ILE A 106 0.93 9.73 2.24
CA ILE A 106 -0.42 9.84 2.79
C ILE A 106 -0.39 9.84 4.32
N LEU A 107 0.43 8.97 4.92
CA LEU A 107 0.56 8.83 6.38
C LEU A 107 1.33 9.99 7.03
N THR A 108 2.41 10.47 6.39
CA THR A 108 3.31 11.47 6.98
C THR A 108 2.96 12.90 6.62
N LEU A 109 2.56 13.15 5.37
CA LEU A 109 2.38 14.50 4.82
C LEU A 109 0.91 14.88 4.59
N GLY A 110 -0.02 13.92 4.65
CA GLY A 110 -1.44 14.18 4.37
C GLY A 110 -1.73 14.56 2.92
N HIS A 111 -0.76 14.44 2.02
CA HIS A 111 -0.91 14.69 0.59
C HIS A 111 -0.11 13.66 -0.20
N PHE A 112 -0.53 13.38 -1.43
CA PHE A 112 0.20 12.49 -2.31
C PHE A 112 0.27 13.04 -3.73
N LEU A 113 1.37 12.69 -4.42
CA LEU A 113 1.53 12.93 -5.84
C LEU A 113 1.00 11.71 -6.59
N CYS A 114 0.00 11.89 -7.44
CA CYS A 114 -0.53 10.77 -8.20
C CYS A 114 0.51 10.30 -9.24
N PRO A 115 0.89 9.02 -9.29
CA PRO A 115 1.92 8.53 -10.23
C PRO A 115 1.45 8.52 -11.69
N TYR A 116 0.14 8.74 -11.94
CA TYR A 116 -0.48 8.73 -13.26
C TYR A 116 -0.60 10.14 -13.85
N CYS A 117 -1.30 11.06 -13.18
CA CYS A 117 -1.46 12.44 -13.65
C CYS A 117 -0.34 13.38 -13.18
N ASN A 118 0.56 12.90 -12.30
CA ASN A 118 1.64 13.69 -11.71
C ASN A 118 1.17 14.99 -11.03
N GLU A 119 -0.07 15.01 -10.54
CA GLU A 119 -0.63 16.12 -9.80
C GLU A 119 -0.74 15.82 -8.31
N TYR A 120 -0.60 16.87 -7.50
CA TYR A 120 -0.73 16.82 -6.06
C TYR A 120 -2.20 16.77 -5.64
N THR A 121 -2.54 15.71 -4.91
CA THR A 121 -3.84 15.51 -4.26
C THR A 121 -3.66 15.65 -2.75
N ARG A 122 -4.34 16.61 -2.12
CA ARG A 122 -4.40 16.68 -0.64
C ARG A 122 -5.53 15.80 -0.12
N LEU A 123 -5.30 15.09 0.97
CA LEU A 123 -6.33 14.32 1.67
C LEU A 123 -7.07 15.20 2.68
N GLU A 124 -7.55 16.35 2.21
CA GLU A 124 -8.38 17.29 2.95
C GLU A 124 -9.75 17.33 2.30
N LEU A 125 -10.80 17.51 3.09
CA LEU A 125 -12.14 17.76 2.55
C LEU A 125 -12.12 19.09 1.79
N LYS A 126 -12.85 19.14 0.68
CA LYS A 126 -13.17 20.40 0.03
C LYS A 126 -14.31 21.01 0.85
N ASP A 127 -14.00 22.05 1.63
CA ASP A 127 -15.00 22.86 2.34
C ASP A 127 -15.96 23.52 1.35
#